data_AF-A0A1I3XIL4-F1
#
_entry.id   AF-A0A1I3XIL4-F1
#
_cell.length_a   1.000
_cell.length_b   1.000
_cell.length_c   1.000
_cell.angle_alpha   90.00
_cell.angle_beta   90.00
_cell.angle_gamma   90.00
#
_symmetry.space_group_name_H-M   'P 1'
#
loop_
_entity.id
_entity.type
_entity.pdbx_description
1 polymer ?
#
loop_
_entity_poly.entity_id
_entity_poly.type
_entity_poly.pdbx_seq_one_letter_code
_entity_poly.pdbx_strand_id
1 'polypeptide(L)'
;MKNDQEEAFEKVLSTQLSRNIDFVKFAETKNAALLTFSSAWIIGSINLLTGQSILPLGYNLAFCVALPLFALAGLVCILSFVPQALARFHQPEDDAKSLLYWEHIADIPVGRYHERATERYKPRGNRSVTERYLDDLCVQISVNARVARRKFMMFNIAAYCVFAAILVLASPPLWGGLRILQR
;
A
#
# COMPACT_ATOMS: atom_id res chain seq x y z
N MET A 1 17.44 31.39 17.79
CA MET A 1 16.18 31.83 17.14
C MET A 1 16.08 31.38 15.68
N LYS A 2 16.93 31.86 14.74
CA LYS A 2 16.85 31.43 13.32
C LYS A 2 17.17 29.94 13.13
N ASN A 3 18.21 29.44 13.81
CA ASN A 3 18.57 28.01 13.77
C ASN A 3 17.49 27.13 14.42
N ASP A 4 16.87 27.61 15.50
CA ASP A 4 15.80 26.90 16.20
C ASP A 4 14.56 26.71 15.31
N GLN A 5 14.24 27.69 14.45
CA GLN A 5 13.17 27.57 13.46
C GLN A 5 13.52 26.58 12.35
N GLU A 6 14.77 26.59 11.88
CA GLU A 6 15.28 25.64 10.89
C GLU A 6 15.25 24.20 11.41
N GLU A 7 15.67 23.97 12.65
CA GLU A 7 15.62 22.66 13.32
C GLU A 7 14.17 22.20 13.53
N ALA A 8 13.28 23.11 13.95
CA ALA A 8 11.87 22.79 14.12
C ALA A 8 11.22 22.38 12.79
N PHE A 9 11.53 23.08 11.70
CA PHE A 9 11.01 22.76 10.37
C PHE A 9 11.53 21.42 9.85
N GLU A 10 12.83 21.17 9.98
CA GLU A 10 13.45 19.89 9.64
C GLU A 10 12.82 18.73 10.41
N LYS A 11 12.61 18.90 11.72
CA LYS A 11 11.93 17.92 12.55
C LYS A 11 10.51 17.62 12.07
N VAL A 12 9.76 18.63 11.63
CA VAL A 12 8.43 18.44 11.05
C VAL A 12 8.52 17.60 9.77
N LEU A 13 9.43 17.91 8.85
CA LEU A 13 9.59 17.15 7.61
C LEU A 13 10.01 15.70 7.87
N SER A 14 11.02 15.48 8.71
CA SER A 14 11.49 14.15 9.09
C SER A 14 10.38 13.33 9.74
N THR A 15 9.54 13.96 10.58
CA THR A 15 8.36 13.31 11.17
C THR A 15 7.32 12.94 10.11
N GLN A 16 7.03 13.83 9.15
CA GLN A 16 6.10 13.54 8.06
C GLN A 16 6.61 12.41 7.15
N LEU A 17 7.91 12.37 6.88
CA LEU A 17 8.53 11.28 6.13
C LEU A 17 8.32 9.93 6.83
N SER A 18 8.62 9.85 8.13
CA SER A 18 8.38 8.63 8.92
C SER A 18 6.91 8.21 8.87
N ARG A 19 5.97 9.14 9.07
CA ARG A 19 4.53 8.86 9.00
C ARG A 19 4.11 8.31 7.64
N ASN A 20 4.64 8.85 6.54
CA ASN A 20 4.32 8.36 5.21
C ASN A 20 4.88 6.95 4.97
N ILE A 21 6.09 6.66 5.44
CA ILE A 21 6.66 5.31 5.42
C ILE A 21 5.77 4.34 6.21
N ASP A 22 5.29 4.76 7.38
CA ASP A 22 4.40 3.94 8.21
C ASP A 22 3.04 3.72 7.53
N PHE A 23 2.50 4.72 6.82
CA PHE A 23 1.29 4.54 6.01
C PHE A 23 1.49 3.56 4.85
N VAL A 24 2.66 3.54 4.21
CA VAL A 24 2.99 2.53 3.19
C VAL A 24 2.95 1.13 3.81
N LYS A 25 3.67 0.91 4.92
CA LYS A 25 3.70 -0.38 5.63
C LYS A 25 2.31 -0.81 6.08
N PHE A 26 1.51 0.12 6.62
CA PHE A 26 0.15 -0.17 7.06
C PHE A 26 -0.76 -0.57 5.89
N ALA A 27 -0.63 0.09 4.73
CA ALA A 27 -1.35 -0.29 3.53
C ALA A 27 -0.93 -1.68 3.02
N GLU A 28 0.36 -2.04 3.14
CA GLU A 28 0.85 -3.38 2.80
C GLU A 28 0.27 -4.45 3.74
N THR A 29 0.28 -4.21 5.05
CA THR A 29 -0.32 -5.11 6.03
C THR A 29 -1.82 -5.34 5.74
N LYS A 30 -2.56 -4.28 5.37
CA LYS A 30 -3.97 -4.40 5.00
C LYS A 30 -4.20 -5.25 3.75
N ASN A 31 -3.41 -5.02 2.70
CA ASN A 31 -3.50 -5.82 1.47
C ASN A 31 -3.10 -7.28 1.71
N ALA A 32 -2.07 -7.53 2.54
CA ALA A 32 -1.67 -8.89 2.93
C ALA A 32 -2.80 -9.60 3.70
N ALA A 33 -3.40 -8.94 4.68
CA ALA A 33 -4.52 -9.50 5.44
C ALA A 33 -5.70 -9.84 4.54
N LEU A 34 -6.07 -8.95 3.61
CA LEU A 34 -7.17 -9.16 2.69
C LEU A 34 -6.88 -10.26 1.66
N LEU A 35 -5.62 -10.41 1.22
CA LEU A 35 -5.18 -11.52 0.37
C LEU A 35 -5.31 -12.86 1.08
N THR A 36 -4.85 -12.96 2.33
CA THR A 36 -4.99 -14.18 3.15
C THR A 36 -6.45 -14.53 3.36
N PHE A 37 -7.28 -13.55 3.70
CA PHE A 37 -8.72 -13.73 3.87
C PHE A 37 -9.39 -14.23 2.57
N SER A 38 -9.07 -13.60 1.43
CA SER A 38 -9.61 -14.01 0.13
C SER A 38 -9.15 -15.42 -0.26
N SER A 39 -7.89 -15.77 0.00
CA SER A 39 -7.34 -17.10 -0.26
C SER A 39 -8.03 -18.18 0.57
N ALA A 40 -8.30 -17.91 1.86
CA ALA A 40 -9.03 -18.82 2.73
C ALA A 40 -10.46 -19.07 2.21
N TRP A 41 -11.16 -18.03 1.76
CA TRP A 41 -12.49 -18.16 1.16
C TRP A 41 -12.48 -18.91 -0.17
N ILE A 42 -11.45 -18.73 -1.01
CA ILE A 42 -11.31 -19.48 -2.26
C ILE A 42 -11.16 -20.98 -1.95
N ILE A 43 -10.24 -21.34 -1.06
CA ILE A 43 -10.00 -22.74 -0.67
C ILE A 43 -11.27 -23.34 -0.04
N GLY A 44 -11.91 -22.62 0.89
CA GLY A 44 -13.15 -23.06 1.52
C GLY A 44 -14.28 -23.28 0.51
N SER A 45 -14.44 -22.36 -0.44
CA SER A 45 -15.45 -22.46 -1.49
C SER A 45 -15.19 -23.62 -2.45
N ILE A 46 -13.94 -23.86 -2.84
CA ILE A 46 -13.56 -24.99 -3.69
C ILE A 46 -13.88 -26.30 -2.98
N ASN A 47 -13.49 -26.45 -1.71
CA ASN A 47 -13.75 -27.66 -0.93
C ASN A 47 -15.25 -27.95 -0.76
N LEU A 48 -16.06 -26.90 -0.57
CA LEU A 48 -17.52 -27.05 -0.46
C LEU A 48 -18.16 -27.43 -1.80
N LEU A 49 -17.68 -26.87 -2.92
CA LEU A 49 -18.22 -27.15 -4.26
C LEU A 49 -17.80 -28.52 -4.82
N THR A 50 -16.61 -29.01 -4.47
CA THR A 50 -16.12 -30.34 -4.90
C THR A 50 -16.55 -31.47 -3.96
N GLY A 51 -17.19 -31.14 -2.84
CA GLY A 51 -17.78 -32.12 -1.94
C GLY A 51 -18.89 -32.93 -2.64
N GLN A 52 -19.10 -34.17 -2.19
CA GLN A 52 -20.10 -35.08 -2.77
C GLN A 52 -21.55 -34.72 -2.39
N SER A 53 -21.74 -33.68 -1.58
CA SER A 53 -23.04 -33.27 -1.04
C SER A 53 -23.62 -32.10 -1.83
N ILE A 54 -24.89 -32.19 -2.22
CA ILE A 54 -25.59 -31.06 -2.84
C ILE A 54 -25.74 -29.95 -1.79
N LEU A 55 -25.19 -28.77 -2.07
CA LEU A 55 -25.33 -27.63 -1.16
C LEU A 55 -26.80 -27.17 -1.10
N PRO A 56 -27.36 -26.95 0.10
CA PRO A 56 -28.76 -26.54 0.25
C PRO A 56 -29.00 -25.13 -0.34
N LEU A 57 -30.27 -24.75 -0.52
CA LEU A 57 -30.70 -23.36 -0.80
C LEU A 57 -30.10 -22.69 -2.05
N GLY A 58 -29.45 -23.42 -2.96
CA GLY A 58 -28.86 -22.83 -4.17
C GLY A 58 -27.47 -22.21 -3.96
N TYR A 59 -26.76 -22.58 -2.88
CA TYR A 59 -25.39 -22.12 -2.61
C TYR A 59 -24.40 -22.41 -3.74
N ASN A 60 -24.64 -23.44 -4.57
CA ASN A 60 -23.81 -23.71 -5.75
C ASN A 60 -23.67 -22.47 -6.65
N LEU A 61 -24.77 -21.78 -6.95
CA LEU A 61 -24.75 -20.58 -7.79
C LEU A 61 -24.05 -19.41 -7.07
N ALA A 62 -24.31 -19.24 -5.77
CA ALA A 62 -23.70 -18.20 -4.97
C ALA A 62 -22.16 -18.35 -4.91
N PHE A 63 -21.66 -19.56 -4.69
CA PHE A 63 -20.22 -19.83 -4.69
C PHE A 63 -19.60 -19.67 -6.08
N CYS A 64 -20.29 -20.05 -7.17
CA CYS A 64 -19.81 -19.81 -8.54
C CYS A 64 -19.63 -18.32 -8.85
N VAL A 65 -20.45 -17.44 -8.26
CA VAL A 65 -20.34 -15.97 -8.45
C VAL A 65 -19.35 -15.35 -7.45
N ALA A 66 -19.30 -15.82 -6.22
CA ALA A 66 -18.41 -15.28 -5.18
C ALA A 66 -16.92 -15.63 -5.44
N LEU A 67 -16.63 -16.81 -5.99
CA LEU A 67 -15.24 -17.25 -6.26
C LEU A 67 -14.46 -16.29 -7.17
N PRO A 68 -14.98 -15.88 -8.35
CA PRO A 68 -14.32 -14.88 -9.18
C PRO A 68 -14.08 -13.54 -8.47
N LEU A 69 -15.00 -13.11 -7.59
CA LEU A 69 -14.86 -11.87 -6.83
C LEU A 69 -13.72 -11.95 -5.80
N PHE A 70 -13.60 -13.07 -5.08
CA PHE A 70 -12.45 -13.30 -4.18
C PHE A 70 -11.15 -13.42 -4.96
N ALA A 71 -11.14 -14.07 -6.13
CA ALA A 71 -9.97 -14.17 -6.98
C ALA A 71 -9.52 -12.79 -7.50
N LEU A 72 -10.46 -11.95 -7.92
CA LEU A 72 -10.20 -10.57 -8.34
C LEU A 72 -9.64 -9.73 -7.18
N ALA A 73 -10.21 -9.85 -5.99
CA ALA A 73 -9.70 -9.18 -4.79
C ALA A 73 -8.25 -9.59 -4.48
N GLY A 74 -7.96 -10.90 -4.55
CA GLY A 74 -6.61 -11.44 -4.38
C GLY A 74 -5.64 -10.91 -5.43
N LEU A 75 -6.02 -10.87 -6.71
CA LEU A 75 -5.20 -10.32 -7.78
C LEU A 75 -4.87 -8.85 -7.54
N VAL A 76 -5.86 -8.03 -7.15
CA VAL A 76 -5.66 -6.61 -6.82
C VAL A 76 -4.70 -6.45 -5.63
N CYS A 77 -4.81 -7.29 -4.60
CA CYS A 77 -3.89 -7.29 -3.47
C CYS A 77 -2.46 -7.64 -3.92
N ILE A 78 -2.27 -8.64 -4.79
CA ILE A 78 -0.96 -9.00 -5.37
C ILE A 78 -0.39 -7.82 -6.17
N LEU A 79 -1.20 -7.19 -7.02
CA LEU A 79 -0.80 -6.01 -7.81
C LEU A 79 -0.40 -4.81 -6.94
N SER A 80 -0.91 -4.73 -5.70
CA SER A 80 -0.54 -3.69 -4.73
C SER A 80 0.90 -3.81 -4.21
N PHE A 81 1.48 -5.02 -4.28
CA PHE A 81 2.87 -5.30 -3.90
C PHE A 81 3.86 -5.06 -5.04
N VAL A 82 3.39 -4.97 -6.29
CA VAL A 82 4.26 -4.71 -7.43
C VAL A 82 4.96 -3.36 -7.24
N PRO A 83 6.30 -3.33 -7.13
CA PRO A 83 7.05 -2.11 -6.94
C PRO A 83 6.82 -1.23 -8.17
N GLN A 84 6.14 -0.10 -7.98
CA GLN A 84 6.26 0.97 -8.95
C GLN A 84 7.63 1.58 -8.68
N ALA A 85 8.60 1.23 -9.52
CA ALA A 85 9.87 1.93 -9.57
C ALA A 85 9.55 3.44 -9.60
N LEU A 86 10.08 4.15 -8.61
CA LEU A 86 9.98 5.61 -8.49
C LEU A 86 10.48 6.34 -9.74
N ALA A 87 11.14 5.64 -10.67
CA ALA A 87 11.69 6.12 -11.93
C ALA A 87 10.75 7.02 -12.76
N ARG A 88 9.42 7.01 -12.53
CA ARG A 88 8.48 7.93 -13.22
C ARG A 88 8.11 9.19 -12.43
N PHE A 89 8.47 9.32 -11.16
CA PHE A 89 7.99 10.42 -10.30
C PHE A 89 9.02 11.52 -10.01
N HIS A 90 10.30 11.33 -10.37
CA HIS A 90 11.30 12.38 -10.24
C HIS A 90 12.50 12.16 -11.18
N GLN A 91 12.56 12.92 -12.28
CA GLN A 91 13.83 13.40 -12.81
C GLN A 91 13.94 14.83 -12.27
N PRO A 92 14.81 15.12 -11.28
CA PRO A 92 15.15 16.50 -11.01
C PRO A 92 15.77 17.09 -12.29
N GLU A 93 15.45 18.34 -12.62
CA GLU A 93 16.07 19.07 -13.74
C GLU A 93 17.58 19.23 -13.58
N ASP A 94 18.10 18.97 -12.38
CA ASP A 94 19.51 19.02 -12.03
C ASP A 94 20.04 17.61 -11.71
N ASP A 95 21.16 17.24 -12.33
CA ASP A 95 21.80 15.91 -12.39
C ASP A 95 22.26 15.34 -11.03
N ALA A 96 21.89 15.99 -9.92
CA ALA A 96 22.40 15.71 -8.59
C ALA A 96 21.47 14.73 -7.84
N LYS A 97 21.61 13.43 -8.12
CA LYS A 97 20.97 12.30 -7.42
C LYS A 97 20.80 12.56 -5.90
N SER A 98 19.56 12.53 -5.42
CA SER A 98 19.20 12.65 -4.00
C SER A 98 19.88 11.56 -3.16
N LEU A 99 20.67 11.92 -2.15
CA LEU A 99 21.39 10.97 -1.30
C LEU A 99 20.55 10.41 -0.15
N LEU A 100 19.30 10.84 0.00
CA LEU A 100 18.36 10.22 0.92
C LEU A 100 17.65 9.02 0.26
N TYR A 101 17.56 9.01 -1.08
CA TYR A 101 16.75 8.01 -1.80
C TYR A 101 17.53 6.71 -2.03
N TRP A 102 17.00 5.59 -1.56
CA TRP A 102 17.72 4.31 -1.49
C TRP A 102 18.26 3.83 -2.85
N GLU A 103 17.54 4.05 -3.95
CA GLU A 103 17.99 3.66 -5.30
C GLU A 103 19.21 4.48 -5.73
N HIS A 104 19.22 5.77 -5.45
CA HIS A 104 20.38 6.63 -5.72
C HIS A 104 21.56 6.32 -4.80
N ILE A 105 21.30 5.94 -3.54
CA ILE A 105 22.35 5.50 -2.61
C ILE A 105 22.98 4.19 -3.10
N ALA A 106 22.18 3.27 -3.64
CA ALA A 106 22.66 1.99 -4.15
C ALA A 106 23.69 2.13 -5.29
N ASP A 107 23.61 3.22 -6.06
CA ASP A 107 24.57 3.55 -7.12
C ASP A 107 25.90 4.14 -6.61
N ILE A 108 26.03 4.41 -5.30
CA ILE A 108 27.20 5.09 -4.73
C ILE A 108 28.10 4.05 -4.04
N PRO A 109 29.40 3.98 -4.38
CA PRO A 109 30.35 3.13 -3.67
C PRO A 109 30.38 3.47 -2.17
N VAL A 110 30.32 2.45 -1.31
CA VAL A 110 30.25 2.60 0.16
C VAL A 110 31.30 3.56 0.70
N GLY A 111 32.55 3.47 0.21
CA GLY A 111 33.66 4.33 0.64
C GLY A 111 33.50 5.82 0.29
N ARG A 112 32.59 6.18 -0.62
CA ARG A 112 32.32 7.56 -1.05
C ARG A 112 31.02 8.14 -0.52
N TYR A 113 30.17 7.32 0.10
CA TYR A 113 28.87 7.79 0.59
C TYR A 113 29.01 8.86 1.67
N HIS A 114 29.88 8.62 2.67
CA HIS A 114 30.09 9.57 3.77
C HIS A 114 30.58 10.94 3.26
N GLU A 115 31.54 10.94 2.33
CA GLU A 115 32.08 12.16 1.71
C GLU A 115 30.97 12.93 0.99
N ARG A 116 30.20 12.27 0.12
CA ARG A 116 29.11 12.90 -0.63
C ARG A 116 27.98 13.42 0.27
N ALA A 117 27.61 12.65 1.29
CA ALA A 117 26.59 13.06 2.25
C ALA A 117 27.06 14.29 3.05
N THR A 118 28.33 14.29 3.46
CA THR A 118 28.93 15.44 4.15
C THR A 118 28.96 16.67 3.25
N GLU A 119 29.39 16.53 2.00
CA GLU A 119 29.44 17.62 1.04
C GLU A 119 28.06 18.23 0.76
N ARG A 120 27.04 17.38 0.60
CA ARG A 120 25.69 17.80 0.22
C ARG A 120 24.87 18.33 1.40
N TYR A 121 24.99 17.72 2.58
CA TYR A 121 24.05 17.96 3.68
C TYR A 121 24.66 18.62 4.91
N LYS A 122 25.99 18.63 5.08
CA LYS A 122 26.60 19.28 6.24
C LYS A 122 26.35 20.80 6.17
N PRO A 123 25.68 21.39 7.16
CA PRO A 123 25.45 22.84 7.19
C PRO A 123 26.79 23.58 7.21
N ARG A 124 26.85 24.73 6.53
CA ARG A 124 28.00 25.64 6.55
C ARG A 124 27.58 26.97 7.19
N GLY A 125 28.45 27.54 8.03
CA GLY A 125 28.19 28.80 8.72
C GLY A 125 27.20 28.66 9.88
N ASN A 126 26.38 29.68 10.11
CA ASN A 126 25.41 29.74 11.21
C ASN A 126 24.02 29.21 10.78
N ARG A 127 23.97 28.08 10.06
CA ARG A 127 22.75 27.37 9.65
C ARG A 127 22.70 26.03 10.35
N SER A 128 21.52 25.54 10.73
CA SER A 128 21.37 24.20 11.30
C SER A 128 21.09 23.14 10.25
N VAL A 129 20.57 23.52 9.07
CA VAL A 129 20.23 22.60 7.97
C VAL A 129 20.57 23.19 6.60
N THR A 130 20.70 22.32 5.59
CA THR A 130 20.87 22.74 4.19
C THR A 130 19.53 22.74 3.46
N GLU A 131 19.32 23.69 2.55
CA GLU A 131 18.11 23.76 1.73
C GLU A 131 17.92 22.50 0.89
N ARG A 132 19.00 22.00 0.28
CA ARG A 132 19.01 20.73 -0.47
C ARG A 132 18.56 19.53 0.36
N TYR A 133 18.87 19.48 1.66
CA TYR A 133 18.39 18.42 2.54
C TYR A 133 16.88 18.51 2.74
N LEU A 134 16.34 19.72 2.97
CA LEU A 134 14.90 19.94 3.10
C LEU A 134 14.15 19.62 1.79
N ASP A 135 14.71 19.97 0.64
CA ASP A 135 14.16 19.63 -0.68
C ASP A 135 14.12 18.11 -0.89
N ASP A 136 15.23 17.42 -0.60
CA ASP A 136 15.32 15.96 -0.67
C ASP A 136 14.27 15.30 0.27
N LEU A 137 14.06 15.82 1.48
CA LEU A 137 13.00 15.37 2.38
C LEU A 137 11.60 15.57 1.77
N CYS A 138 11.32 16.73 1.18
CA CYS A 138 10.03 17.03 0.55
C CYS A 138 9.72 16.07 -0.62
N VAL A 139 10.73 15.77 -1.45
CA VAL A 139 10.61 14.80 -2.53
C VAL A 139 10.24 13.42 -1.96
N GLN A 140 10.93 12.96 -0.92
CA GLN A 140 10.61 11.67 -0.31
C GLN A 140 9.22 11.61 0.32
N ILE A 141 8.81 12.68 1.00
CA ILE A 141 7.46 12.79 1.57
C ILE A 141 6.42 12.64 0.46
N SER A 142 6.57 13.41 -0.63
CA SER A 142 5.65 13.41 -1.77
C SER A 142 5.56 12.04 -2.44
N VAL A 143 6.70 11.41 -2.69
CA VAL A 143 6.76 10.06 -3.27
C VAL A 143 6.08 9.05 -2.35
N ASN A 144 6.49 8.96 -1.08
CA ASN A 144 5.93 7.96 -0.17
C ASN A 144 4.43 8.16 0.03
N ALA A 145 3.95 9.41 0.05
CA ALA A 145 2.52 9.71 0.07
C ALA A 145 1.78 9.17 -1.18
N ARG A 146 2.36 9.31 -2.38
CA ARG A 146 1.79 8.75 -3.62
C ARG A 146 1.74 7.23 -3.60
N VAL A 147 2.81 6.59 -3.12
CA VAL A 147 2.86 5.12 -2.95
C VAL A 147 1.79 4.65 -1.97
N ALA A 148 1.70 5.29 -0.80
CA ALA A 148 0.69 4.99 0.21
C ALA A 148 -0.72 5.14 -0.38
N ARG A 149 -1.02 6.27 -1.02
CA ARG A 149 -2.32 6.54 -1.65
C ARG A 149 -2.71 5.44 -2.65
N ARG A 150 -1.78 5.04 -3.54
CA ARG A 150 -2.04 3.96 -4.51
C ARG A 150 -2.36 2.64 -3.82
N LYS A 151 -1.57 2.25 -2.80
CA LYS A 151 -1.80 0.99 -2.06
C LYS A 151 -3.14 1.00 -1.32
N PHE A 152 -3.55 2.14 -0.74
CA PHE A 152 -4.89 2.28 -0.15
C PHE A 152 -6.00 2.20 -1.19
N MET A 153 -5.82 2.79 -2.37
CA MET A 153 -6.81 2.69 -3.45
C MET A 153 -6.99 1.24 -3.90
N MET A 154 -5.91 0.49 -4.08
CA MET A 154 -5.97 -0.94 -4.40
C MET A 154 -6.64 -1.74 -3.29
N PHE A 155 -6.31 -1.46 -2.02
CA PHE A 155 -7.00 -2.07 -0.87
C PHE A 155 -8.51 -1.83 -0.91
N ASN A 156 -8.95 -0.59 -1.18
CA ASN A 156 -10.37 -0.26 -1.25
C ASN A 156 -11.07 -1.02 -2.37
N ILE A 157 -10.47 -1.10 -3.56
CA ILE A 157 -11.01 -1.88 -4.69
C ILE A 157 -11.17 -3.35 -4.30
N ALA A 158 -10.11 -3.96 -3.75
CA ALA A 158 -10.15 -5.35 -3.30
C ALA A 158 -11.20 -5.57 -2.19
N ALA A 159 -11.32 -4.63 -1.25
CA ALA A 159 -12.30 -4.70 -0.17
C ALA A 159 -13.73 -4.68 -0.73
N TYR A 160 -14.03 -3.81 -1.71
CA TYR A 160 -15.33 -3.80 -2.36
C TYR A 160 -15.64 -5.13 -3.07
N CYS A 161 -14.67 -5.75 -3.74
CA CYS A 161 -14.84 -7.08 -4.31
C CYS A 161 -15.16 -8.13 -3.24
N VAL A 162 -14.45 -8.13 -2.11
CA VAL A 162 -14.71 -9.02 -0.97
C VAL A 162 -16.10 -8.80 -0.37
N PHE A 163 -16.50 -7.53 -0.16
CA PHE A 163 -17.84 -7.21 0.34
C PHE A 163 -18.92 -7.71 -0.62
N ALA A 164 -18.76 -7.50 -1.93
CA ALA A 164 -19.68 -8.02 -2.93
C ALA A 164 -19.76 -9.55 -2.89
N ALA A 165 -18.63 -10.25 -2.74
CA ALA A 165 -18.59 -11.71 -2.62
C ALA A 165 -19.37 -12.20 -1.39
N ILE A 166 -19.18 -11.55 -0.23
CA ILE A 166 -19.89 -11.89 1.00
C ILE A 166 -21.41 -11.65 0.85
N LEU A 167 -21.81 -10.55 0.22
CA LEU A 167 -23.24 -10.26 -0.04
C LEU A 167 -23.88 -11.33 -0.94
N VAL A 168 -23.16 -11.78 -1.97
CA VAL A 168 -23.61 -12.89 -2.84
C VAL A 168 -23.79 -14.16 -2.00
N LEU A 169 -22.84 -14.50 -1.14
CA LEU A 169 -22.92 -15.69 -0.27
C LEU A 169 -24.03 -15.58 0.78
N ALA A 170 -24.39 -14.37 1.22
CA ALA A 170 -25.49 -14.15 2.16
C ALA A 170 -26.89 -14.20 1.49
N SER A 171 -26.96 -14.16 0.16
CA SER A 171 -28.25 -14.10 -0.56
C SER A 171 -29.14 -15.36 -0.44
N PRO A 172 -28.62 -16.61 -0.48
CA PRO A 172 -29.45 -17.80 -0.41
C PRO A 172 -30.32 -17.92 0.87
N PRO A 173 -29.80 -17.72 2.10
CA PRO A 173 -30.61 -17.81 3.31
C PRO A 173 -31.60 -16.65 3.42
N LEU A 174 -31.27 -15.45 2.93
CA LEU A 174 -32.20 -14.32 2.91
C LEU A 174 -33.40 -14.61 2.01
N TRP A 175 -33.15 -15.16 0.82
CA TRP A 175 -34.21 -15.55 -0.10
C TRP A 175 -35.05 -16.72 0.44
N GLY A 176 -34.39 -17.72 1.04
CA GLY A 176 -35.06 -18.87 1.67
C GLY A 176 -35.95 -18.45 2.85
N GLY A 177 -35.46 -17.58 3.73
CA GLY A 177 -36.21 -17.06 4.87
C GLY A 177 -37.41 -16.20 4.45
N LEU A 178 -37.28 -15.36 3.41
CA LEU A 178 -38.38 -14.54 2.90
C LEU A 178 -39.53 -15.41 2.35
N ARG A 179 -39.20 -16.53 1.69
CA ARG A 179 -40.21 -17.48 1.18
C ARG A 179 -40.93 -18.24 2.28
N ILE A 180 -40.25 -18.51 3.40
CA ILE A 180 -40.86 -19.18 4.56
C ILE A 180 -41.82 -18.23 5.28
N LEU A 181 -41.51 -16.93 5.36
CA LEU A 181 -42.38 -15.91 5.99
C LEU A 181 -43.64 -15.57 5.17
N GLN A 182 -43.66 -15.90 3.88
CA GLN A 182 -44.78 -15.66 2.96
C GLN A 182 -45.74 -16.86 2.83
N ARG A 183 -45.48 -17.96 3.53
CA ARG A 183 -46.36 -19.14 3.64
C ARG A 183 -47.01 -19.18 5.02
#